data_AF-A0A5C4L0Q5-F1
#
_entry.id   AF-A0A5C4L0Q5-F1
#
_cell.length_a   1.000
_cell.length_b   1.000
_cell.length_c   1.000
_cell.angle_alpha   90.00
_cell.angle_beta   90.00
_cell.angle_gamma   90.00
#
_symmetry.space_group_name_H-M   'P 1'
#
loop_
_entity.id
_entity.type
_entity.pdbx_description
1 polymer ?
#
loop_
_entity_poly.entity_id
_entity_poly.type
_entity_poly.pdbx_seq_one_letter_code
_entity_poly.pdbx_strand_id
1 'polypeptide(L)'
;MDPRERIEALEQYALHLEPITSLPCLIDDELTPTADRAIKNAIRKKGGVVSGIGRAQDMTTRDAAITKQGLHYLASGMSHRDITSKVHSWLEQEVAKPPAQRPEWIALETEKALSRKSVEAILKRNFVV
;
A
#
# COMPACT_ATOMS: atom_id res chain seq x y z
N MET A 1 10.94 -15.46 3.21
CA MET A 1 11.69 -14.55 4.09
C MET A 1 10.88 -14.36 5.34
N ASP A 2 11.48 -14.69 6.47
CA ASP A 2 10.93 -14.38 7.78
C ASP A 2 10.82 -12.85 7.93
N PRO A 3 9.68 -12.30 8.41
CA PRO A 3 9.57 -10.89 8.79
C PRO A 3 10.78 -10.38 9.58
N ARG A 4 11.38 -11.23 10.42
CA ARG A 4 12.54 -10.89 11.25
C ARG A 4 13.82 -10.70 10.42
N GLU A 5 14.09 -11.60 9.47
CA GLU A 5 15.21 -11.49 8.52
C GLU A 5 15.10 -10.23 7.65
N ARG A 6 13.87 -9.86 7.25
CA ARG A 6 13.64 -8.63 6.48
C ARG A 6 13.89 -7.37 7.31
N ILE A 7 13.54 -7.40 8.59
CA ILE A 7 13.79 -6.28 9.53
C ILE A 7 15.29 -6.10 9.75
N GLU A 8 16.00 -7.20 9.99
CA GLU A 8 17.45 -7.18 10.19
C GLU A 8 18.18 -6.69 8.94
N ALA A 9 17.76 -7.12 7.74
CA ALA A 9 18.32 -6.62 6.48
C ALA A 9 18.13 -5.10 6.31
N LEU A 10 16.99 -4.54 6.73
CA LEU A 10 16.73 -3.10 6.65
C LEU A 10 17.52 -2.30 7.71
N GLU A 11 17.72 -2.85 8.91
CA GLU A 11 18.58 -2.24 9.94
C GLU A 11 20.04 -2.22 9.48
N GLN A 12 20.53 -3.33 8.95
CA GLN A 12 21.85 -3.43 8.36
C GLN A 12 22.00 -2.45 7.21
N TYR A 13 21.02 -2.36 6.31
CA TYR A 13 21.04 -1.41 5.20
C TYR A 13 21.10 0.06 5.66
N ALA A 14 20.33 0.43 6.69
CA ALA A 14 20.37 1.78 7.26
C ALA A 14 21.71 2.09 7.94
N LEU A 15 22.25 1.15 8.72
CA LEU A 15 23.54 1.27 9.42
C LEU A 15 24.71 1.47 8.45
N HIS A 16 24.67 0.81 7.28
CA HIS A 16 25.72 0.90 6.28
C HIS A 16 25.59 2.09 5.34
N LEU A 17 24.39 2.67 5.19
CA LEU A 17 24.17 3.85 4.34
C LEU A 17 24.38 5.18 5.06
N GLU A 18 24.12 5.25 6.36
CA GLU A 18 24.32 6.47 7.17
C GLU A 18 25.76 7.04 7.06
N PRO A 19 26.83 6.23 7.06
CA PRO A 19 28.20 6.70 6.81
C PRO A 19 28.44 7.18 5.38
N ILE A 20 27.76 6.60 4.39
CA ILE A 20 27.93 6.95 2.96
C ILE A 20 27.25 8.29 2.68
N THR A 21 26.03 8.48 3.19
CA THR A 21 25.27 9.74 3.02
C THR A 21 25.84 10.93 3.80
N SER A 22 26.78 10.69 4.71
CA SER A 22 27.44 11.74 5.51
C SER A 22 28.83 12.13 4.96
N LEU A 23 29.29 11.50 3.88
CA LEU A 23 30.55 11.87 3.23
C LEU A 23 30.44 13.24 2.55
N PRO A 24 31.35 14.19 2.85
CA PRO A 24 31.31 15.55 2.30
C PRO A 24 31.31 15.62 0.76
N CYS A 25 31.92 14.64 0.09
CA CYS A 25 31.97 14.56 -1.37
C CYS A 25 30.64 14.17 -2.03
N LEU A 26 29.65 13.70 -1.25
CA LEU A 26 28.32 13.32 -1.72
C LEU A 26 27.23 14.31 -1.25
N ILE A 27 27.61 15.38 -0.52
CA ILE A 27 26.66 16.37 0.02
C ILE A 27 25.98 17.20 -1.09
N ASP A 28 26.65 17.42 -2.22
CA ASP A 28 26.10 18.10 -3.40
C ASP A 28 25.40 17.14 -4.38
N ASP A 29 25.30 15.85 -4.05
CA ASP A 29 24.60 14.88 -4.90
C ASP A 29 23.09 14.95 -4.64
N GLU A 30 22.29 15.23 -5.68
CA GLU A 30 20.81 15.25 -5.63
C GLU A 30 20.22 13.93 -5.11
N LEU A 31 21.01 12.85 -5.16
CA LEU A 31 20.67 11.53 -4.62
C LEU A 31 20.68 11.49 -3.08
N THR A 32 21.53 12.26 -2.40
CA THR A 32 21.70 12.18 -0.94
C THR A 32 20.43 12.60 -0.17
N PRO A 33 19.78 13.75 -0.46
CA PRO A 33 18.52 14.13 0.17
C PRO A 33 17.36 13.17 -0.14
N THR A 34 17.44 12.48 -1.27
CA THR A 34 16.43 11.50 -1.72
C THR A 34 16.59 10.19 -0.96
N ALA A 35 17.83 9.69 -0.83
CA ALA A 35 18.17 8.50 -0.08
C ALA A 35 17.88 8.66 1.42
N ASP A 36 18.29 9.77 2.04
CA ASP A 36 18.00 10.08 3.46
C ASP A 36 16.50 10.09 3.74
N ARG A 37 15.70 10.68 2.84
CA ARG A 37 14.23 10.71 2.96
C ARG A 37 13.62 9.31 2.80
N ALA A 38 14.13 8.50 1.88
CA ALA A 38 13.68 7.13 1.69
C ALA A 38 13.97 6.27 2.93
N ILE A 39 15.18 6.37 3.50
CA ILE A 39 15.59 5.67 4.72
C ILE A 39 14.72 6.10 5.91
N LYS A 40 14.56 7.41 6.14
CA LYS A 40 13.70 7.94 7.21
C LYS A 40 12.24 7.49 7.06
N ASN A 41 11.72 7.43 5.84
CA ASN A 41 10.37 6.94 5.59
C ASN A 41 10.25 5.42 5.83
N ALA A 42 11.27 4.63 5.46
CA ALA A 42 11.31 3.20 5.74
C ALA A 42 11.37 2.93 7.26
N ILE A 43 12.19 3.66 8.00
CA ILE A 43 12.30 3.57 9.47
C ILE A 43 10.98 3.98 10.15
N ARG A 44 10.34 5.06 9.70
CA ARG A 44 9.03 5.47 10.22
C ARG A 44 7.93 4.45 9.92
N LYS A 45 7.92 3.87 8.72
CA LYS A 45 7.01 2.79 8.34
C LYS A 45 7.22 1.55 9.22
N LYS A 46 8.47 1.20 9.55
CA LYS A 46 8.82 0.13 10.53
C LYS A 46 8.30 0.42 11.94
N GLY A 47 8.22 1.67 12.35
CA GLY A 47 7.66 2.09 13.65
C GLY A 47 6.13 2.25 13.68
N GLY A 48 5.41 1.82 12.64
CA GLY A 48 3.96 2.04 12.51
C GLY A 48 3.55 3.49 12.21
N VAL A 49 4.52 4.38 11.98
CA VAL A 49 4.29 5.80 11.67
C VAL A 49 4.26 5.98 10.15
N VAL A 50 3.13 5.68 9.54
CA VAL A 50 2.91 5.97 8.11
C VAL A 50 2.72 7.48 7.94
N SER A 51 3.58 8.12 7.13
CA SER A 51 3.43 9.54 6.79
C SER A 51 2.10 9.81 6.08
N GLY A 52 1.58 11.04 6.15
CA GLY A 52 0.32 11.39 5.48
C GLY A 52 0.34 11.11 3.97
N ILE A 53 1.50 11.29 3.32
CA ILE A 53 1.72 10.99 1.90
C ILE A 53 1.68 9.47 1.65
N GLY A 54 2.34 8.68 2.50
CA GLY A 54 2.31 7.22 2.40
C GLY A 54 0.90 6.66 2.54
N ARG A 55 0.12 7.19 3.50
CA ARG A 55 -1.31 6.83 3.64
C ARG A 55 -2.11 7.21 2.41
N ALA A 56 -1.89 8.39 1.85
CA ALA A 56 -2.58 8.83 0.64
C ALA A 56 -2.25 7.93 -0.56
N GLN A 57 -1.00 7.51 -0.72
CA GLN A 57 -0.57 6.61 -1.79
C GLN A 57 -1.16 5.20 -1.64
N ASP A 58 -1.09 4.63 -0.43
CA ASP A 58 -1.67 3.30 -0.13
C ASP A 58 -3.20 3.32 -0.33
N MET A 59 -3.88 4.39 0.10
CA MET A 59 -5.30 4.60 -0.16
C MET A 59 -5.59 4.69 -1.67
N THR A 60 -4.80 5.45 -2.41
CA THR A 60 -4.98 5.63 -3.86
C THR A 60 -4.85 4.30 -4.61
N THR A 61 -3.85 3.49 -4.25
CA THR A 61 -3.58 2.20 -4.91
C THR A 61 -4.69 1.19 -4.62
N ARG A 62 -5.16 1.12 -3.37
CA ARG A 62 -6.30 0.28 -2.98
C ARG A 62 -7.59 0.72 -3.66
N ASP A 63 -7.88 2.01 -3.66
CA ASP A 63 -9.10 2.55 -4.26
C ASP A 63 -9.11 2.31 -5.79
N ALA A 64 -7.95 2.40 -6.45
CA ALA A 64 -7.79 2.04 -7.86
C ALA A 64 -8.05 0.54 -8.11
N ALA A 65 -7.57 -0.35 -7.24
CA ALA A 65 -7.84 -1.79 -7.34
C ALA A 65 -9.34 -2.10 -7.18
N ILE A 66 -10.00 -1.46 -6.21
CA ILE A 66 -11.44 -1.56 -5.99
C ILE A 66 -12.23 -1.10 -7.23
N THR A 67 -11.89 0.06 -7.79
CA THR A 67 -12.51 0.59 -9.01
C THR A 67 -12.30 -0.35 -10.19
N LYS A 68 -11.08 -0.86 -10.39
CA LYS A 68 -10.76 -1.81 -11.47
C LYS A 68 -11.60 -3.08 -11.36
N GLN A 69 -11.77 -3.62 -10.16
CA GLN A 69 -12.59 -4.81 -9.94
C GLN A 69 -14.08 -4.54 -10.22
N GLY A 70 -14.58 -3.38 -9.80
CA GLY A 70 -15.95 -2.96 -10.10
C GLY A 70 -16.21 -2.85 -11.61
N LEU A 71 -15.29 -2.24 -12.36
CA LEU A 71 -15.36 -2.16 -13.82
C LEU A 71 -15.28 -3.54 -14.48
N HIS A 72 -14.48 -4.45 -13.95
CA HIS A 72 -14.43 -5.83 -14.45
C HIS A 72 -15.78 -6.53 -14.31
N TYR A 73 -16.46 -6.41 -13.16
CA TYR A 73 -17.80 -6.97 -13.00
C TYR A 73 -18.84 -6.29 -13.90
N LEU A 74 -18.76 -4.97 -14.07
CA LEU A 74 -19.62 -4.25 -15.00
C LEU A 74 -19.43 -4.75 -16.44
N ALA A 75 -18.19 -4.87 -16.90
CA ALA A 75 -17.84 -5.39 -18.22
C ALA A 75 -18.28 -6.86 -18.41
N SER A 76 -18.44 -7.61 -17.32
CA SER A 76 -18.95 -8.98 -17.32
C SER A 76 -20.49 -9.04 -17.36
N GLY A 77 -21.17 -7.89 -17.51
CA GLY A 77 -22.63 -7.81 -17.60
C GLY A 77 -23.35 -7.78 -16.25
N MET A 78 -22.63 -7.56 -15.14
CA MET A 78 -23.24 -7.49 -13.81
C MET A 78 -24.06 -6.20 -13.64
N SER A 79 -25.24 -6.32 -13.02
CA SER A 79 -26.07 -5.17 -12.65
C SER A 79 -25.35 -4.28 -11.64
N HIS A 80 -25.45 -2.96 -11.81
CA HIS A 80 -24.90 -1.96 -10.90
C HIS A 80 -25.33 -2.20 -9.44
N ARG A 81 -26.55 -2.71 -9.21
CA ARG A 81 -27.08 -3.00 -7.86
C ARG A 81 -26.27 -4.06 -7.10
N ASP A 82 -25.61 -4.97 -7.83
CA ASP A 82 -24.91 -6.12 -7.26
C ASP A 82 -23.40 -5.92 -7.16
N ILE A 83 -22.83 -5.02 -7.98
CA ILE A 83 -21.39 -4.76 -8.06
C ILE A 83 -20.80 -4.44 -6.68
N THR A 84 -21.40 -3.52 -5.93
CA THR A 84 -20.89 -3.12 -4.60
C THR A 84 -20.76 -4.32 -3.65
N SER A 85 -21.77 -5.19 -3.61
CA SER A 85 -21.75 -6.38 -2.76
C SER A 85 -20.68 -7.36 -3.22
N LYS A 86 -20.55 -7.56 -4.53
CA LYS A 86 -19.58 -8.48 -5.11
C LYS A 86 -18.14 -8.01 -4.89
N VAL A 87 -17.87 -6.72 -5.08
CA VAL A 87 -16.56 -6.11 -4.82
C VAL A 87 -16.23 -6.18 -3.33
N HIS A 88 -17.20 -5.98 -2.43
CA HIS A 88 -16.96 -6.15 -1.00
C HIS A 88 -16.55 -7.59 -0.64
N SER A 89 -17.29 -8.59 -1.13
CA SER A 89 -16.93 -10.00 -0.88
C SER A 89 -15.59 -10.39 -1.50
N TRP A 90 -15.25 -9.86 -2.68
CA TRP A 90 -13.93 -10.03 -3.26
C TRP A 90 -12.84 -9.41 -2.37
N LEU A 91 -13.05 -8.20 -1.85
CA LEU A 91 -12.10 -7.55 -0.96
C LEU A 91 -11.90 -8.32 0.35
N GLU A 92 -12.97 -8.86 0.94
CA GLU A 92 -12.89 -9.73 2.11
C GLU A 92 -12.04 -10.97 1.83
N GLN A 93 -12.21 -11.60 0.66
CA GLN A 93 -11.41 -12.75 0.25
C GLN A 93 -9.94 -12.38 0.04
N GLU A 94 -9.65 -11.25 -0.60
CA GLU A 94 -8.27 -10.79 -0.82
C GLU A 94 -7.54 -10.48 0.51
N VAL A 95 -8.22 -9.86 1.47
CA VAL A 95 -7.64 -9.58 2.80
C VAL A 95 -7.49 -10.86 3.63
N ALA A 96 -8.39 -11.82 3.48
CA ALA A 96 -8.30 -13.11 4.17
C ALA A 96 -7.12 -13.99 3.69
N LYS A 97 -6.52 -13.69 2.53
CA LYS A 97 -5.35 -14.43 2.04
C LYS A 97 -4.17 -14.30 3.02
N PRO A 98 -3.28 -15.32 3.10
CA PRO A 98 -2.02 -15.21 3.83
C PRO A 98 -1.22 -14.00 3.35
N PRO A 99 -0.50 -13.27 4.22
CA PRO A 99 0.24 -12.07 3.83
C PRO A 99 1.17 -12.24 2.62
N ALA A 100 1.76 -13.43 2.45
CA ALA A 100 2.63 -13.75 1.31
C ALA A 100 1.89 -13.86 -0.04
N GLN A 101 0.57 -14.04 -0.03
CA GLN A 101 -0.29 -14.17 -1.22
C GLN A 101 -1.17 -12.94 -1.44
N ARG A 102 -1.07 -11.93 -0.57
CA ARG A 102 -1.83 -10.69 -0.70
C ARG A 102 -1.24 -9.85 -1.83
N PRO A 103 -2.07 -9.23 -2.67
CA PRO A 103 -1.60 -8.30 -3.68
C PRO A 103 -0.99 -7.05 -3.02
N GLU A 104 -0.02 -6.43 -3.70
CA GLU A 104 0.81 -5.34 -3.15
C GLU A 104 0.02 -4.12 -2.67
N TRP A 105 -1.18 -3.89 -3.22
CA TRP A 105 -2.05 -2.79 -2.82
C TRP A 105 -2.75 -3.00 -1.47
N ILE A 106 -2.69 -4.22 -0.91
CA ILE A 106 -3.11 -4.50 0.47
C ILE A 106 -1.88 -4.37 1.36
N ALA A 107 -1.85 -3.31 2.18
CA ALA A 107 -0.79 -3.16 3.16
C ALA A 107 -0.72 -4.39 4.07
N LEU A 108 0.50 -4.85 4.39
CA LEU A 108 0.72 -6.06 5.19
C LEU A 108 -0.01 -6.02 6.54
N GLU A 109 -0.16 -4.82 7.11
CA GLU A 109 -0.83 -4.54 8.38
C GLU A 109 -2.37 -4.47 8.27
N THR A 110 -2.93 -4.66 7.07
CA THR A 110 -4.37 -4.67 6.88
C THR A 110 -4.95 -5.96 7.44
N GLU A 111 -5.55 -5.87 8.62
CA GLU A 111 -6.23 -7.01 9.28
C GLU A 111 -7.68 -7.18 8.82
N LYS A 112 -8.33 -6.09 8.38
CA LYS A 112 -9.75 -6.07 8.02
C LYS A 112 -9.99 -5.37 6.69
N ALA A 113 -10.90 -5.93 5.91
CA ALA A 113 -11.39 -5.31 4.69
C ALA A 113 -12.15 -4.01 4.98
N LEU A 114 -12.24 -3.14 3.97
CA LEU A 114 -13.11 -1.97 4.04
C LEU A 114 -14.56 -2.39 4.19
N SER A 115 -15.33 -1.60 4.94
CA SER A 115 -16.78 -1.80 5.02
C SER A 115 -17.45 -1.61 3.66
N ARG A 116 -18.56 -2.31 3.43
CA ARG A 116 -19.38 -2.18 2.21
C ARG A 116 -19.71 -0.73 1.86
N LYS A 117 -20.01 0.11 2.86
CA LYS A 117 -20.30 1.55 2.69
C LYS A 117 -19.10 2.32 2.13
N SER A 118 -17.89 1.96 2.56
CA SER A 118 -16.65 2.59 2.07
C SER A 118 -16.35 2.16 0.63
N VAL A 119 -16.54 0.87 0.32
CA VAL A 119 -16.45 0.34 -1.05
C VAL A 119 -17.44 1.08 -1.96
N GLU A 120 -18.70 1.23 -1.54
CA GLU A 120 -19.72 1.96 -2.30
C GLU A 120 -19.32 3.40 -2.57
N ALA A 121 -18.79 4.10 -1.56
CA ALA A 121 -18.33 5.49 -1.70
C ALA A 121 -17.18 5.61 -2.72
N ILE A 122 -16.23 4.67 -2.71
CA ILE A 122 -15.13 4.63 -3.67
C ILE A 122 -15.66 4.40 -5.08
N LEU A 123 -16.55 3.42 -5.26
CA LEU A 123 -17.09 3.08 -6.57
C LEU A 123 -17.95 4.22 -7.15
N LYS A 124 -18.77 4.89 -6.33
CA LYS A 124 -19.54 6.08 -6.73
C LYS A 124 -18.65 7.24 -7.15
N ARG A 125 -17.59 7.52 -6.36
CA ARG A 125 -16.62 8.57 -6.67
C ARG A 125 -15.92 8.33 -8.02
N ASN A 126 -15.81 7.07 -8.43
CA ASN A 126 -15.18 6.66 -9.70
C ASN A 126 -16.20 6.26 -10.78
N PHE A 127 -17.49 6.63 -10.62
CA PHE A 127 -18.55 6.44 -11.63
C PHE A 127 -18.78 4.98 -12.06
N VAL A 128 -18.56 4.01 -11.17
CA VAL A 128 -18.81 2.58 -11.45
C VAL A 128 -20.25 2.16 -11.12
N VAL A 129 -20.82 2.71 -10.03
CA VAL A 129 -22.20 2.47 -9.58
C VAL A 129 -22.92 3.76 -9.22
#